data_AF-A0A3S0Q6A2-F1
#
_entry.id   AF-A0A3S0Q6A2-F1
#
_cell.length_a   1.000
_cell.length_b   1.000
_cell.length_c   1.000
_cell.angle_alpha   90.00
_cell.angle_beta   90.00
_cell.angle_gamma   90.00
#
_symmetry.space_group_name_H-M   'P 1'
#
loop_
_entity.id
_entity.type
_entity.pdbx_description
1 polymer ?
#
loop_
_entity_poly.entity_id
_entity_poly.type
_entity_poly.pdbx_seq_one_letter_code
_entity_poly.pdbx_strand_id
1 'polypeptide(L)'
;MKYTVLFSLILFSVTRCSNELVFEYQNFVTTTTLPCKKPCPTISLKIPIAKELPIVADSINKKVFSVLNKIIYFGKKPYTASNYKGLTTVFIGSYEKLQNDFPNDTFG
;
A
#
# COMPACT_ATOMS: atom_id res chain seq x y z
N MET A 1 47.46 20.28 -20.49
CA MET A 1 46.07 20.80 -20.40
C MET A 1 45.08 20.19 -21.40
N LYS A 2 45.47 19.73 -22.61
CA LYS A 2 44.52 19.11 -23.56
C LYS A 2 43.94 17.77 -23.09
N TYR A 3 44.73 16.92 -22.43
CA TYR A 3 44.29 15.58 -21.99
C TYR A 3 43.39 15.59 -20.74
N THR A 4 43.52 16.58 -19.86
CA THR A 4 42.67 16.70 -18.65
C THR A 4 41.23 17.08 -18.97
N VAL A 5 41.01 17.87 -20.02
CA VAL A 5 39.66 18.20 -20.53
C VAL A 5 39.01 16.97 -21.17
N LEU A 6 39.78 16.19 -21.93
CA LEU A 6 39.30 14.95 -22.55
C LEU A 6 38.91 13.90 -21.50
N PHE A 7 39.69 13.79 -20.41
CA PHE A 7 39.43 12.87 -19.31
C PHE A 7 38.16 13.25 -18.50
N SER A 8 37.91 14.55 -18.31
CA SER A 8 36.67 15.04 -17.66
C SER A 8 35.41 14.75 -18.49
N LEU A 9 35.49 14.81 -19.83
CA LEU A 9 34.36 14.53 -20.72
C LEU A 9 33.96 13.05 -20.72
N ILE A 10 34.96 12.16 -20.63
CA ILE A 10 34.75 10.71 -20.52
C ILE A 10 34.13 10.34 -19.16
N LEU A 11 34.57 10.99 -18.08
CA LEU A 11 34.00 10.77 -16.74
C LEU A 11 32.53 11.21 -16.60
N PHE A 12 32.10 12.24 -17.34
CA PHE A 12 30.68 12.64 -17.34
C PHE A 12 29.78 11.64 -18.07
N SER A 13 30.33 10.84 -18.99
CA SER A 13 29.58 9.93 -19.88
C SER A 13 29.14 8.63 -19.20
N VAL A 14 29.68 8.31 -18.02
CA VAL A 14 29.36 7.08 -17.27
C VAL A 14 28.24 7.24 -16.23
N THR A 15 27.65 8.43 -16.11
CA THR A 15 26.46 8.64 -15.26
C THR A 15 25.20 8.17 -15.97
N ARG A 16 25.07 6.86 -16.18
CA ARG A 16 23.79 6.27 -16.58
C ARG A 16 22.85 6.34 -15.39
N CYS A 17 21.91 7.28 -15.42
CA CYS A 17 20.76 7.24 -14.54
C CYS A 17 19.99 5.95 -14.87
N SER A 18 20.09 4.94 -14.02
CA SER A 18 19.33 3.70 -14.17
C SER A 18 17.87 4.04 -13.89
N ASN A 19 17.06 4.14 -14.95
CA ASN A 19 15.61 4.26 -14.87
C ASN A 19 14.98 2.91 -14.46
N GLU A 20 15.47 2.33 -13.37
CA GLU A 20 15.00 1.04 -12.88
C GLU A 20 13.80 1.26 -11.95
N LEU A 21 12.73 0.51 -12.22
CA LEU A 21 11.56 0.51 -11.37
C LEU A 21 11.86 -0.31 -10.11
N VAL A 22 11.94 0.36 -8.97
CA VAL A 22 12.18 -0.28 -7.67
C VAL A 22 10.87 -0.42 -6.91
N PHE A 23 10.69 -1.55 -6.21
CA PHE A 23 9.56 -1.79 -5.32
C PHE A 23 10.02 -1.95 -3.89
N GLU A 24 9.34 -1.27 -2.97
CA GLU A 24 9.51 -1.45 -1.53
C GLU A 24 8.21 -1.90 -0.89
N TYR A 25 8.29 -2.93 -0.03
CA TYR A 25 7.12 -3.42 0.67
C TYR A 25 6.79 -2.57 1.89
N GLN A 26 5.52 -2.17 2.01
CA GLN A 26 4.97 -1.53 3.20
C GLN A 26 3.87 -2.42 3.80
N ASN A 27 3.84 -2.50 5.12
CA ASN A 27 2.85 -3.28 5.86
C ASN A 27 1.87 -2.33 6.56
N PHE A 28 0.57 -2.56 6.36
CA PHE A 28 -0.51 -1.86 7.03
C PHE A 28 -1.31 -2.89 7.81
N VAL A 29 -1.32 -2.77 9.13
CA VAL A 29 -1.97 -3.72 10.03
C VAL A 29 -3.02 -2.99 10.84
N THR A 30 -4.19 -3.59 11.00
CA THR A 30 -5.24 -3.08 11.89
C THR A 30 -5.92 -4.25 12.58
N THR A 31 -5.91 -4.20 13.91
CA THR A 31 -6.57 -5.17 14.78
C THR A 31 -7.87 -4.58 15.28
N THR A 32 -8.87 -5.42 15.54
CA THR A 32 -10.12 -4.98 16.15
C THR A 32 -9.89 -4.30 17.50
N THR A 33 -10.73 -3.32 17.78
CA THR A 33 -10.85 -2.61 19.06
C THR A 33 -11.88 -3.24 19.99
N LEU A 34 -12.71 -4.16 19.48
CA LEU A 34 -13.66 -4.91 20.31
C LEU A 34 -12.93 -5.85 21.28
N PRO A 35 -13.45 -6.05 22.50
CA PRO A 35 -12.95 -7.07 23.40
C PRO A 35 -12.95 -8.46 22.73
N CYS A 36 -11.80 -9.13 22.72
CA CYS A 36 -11.57 -10.40 22.03
C CYS A 36 -10.65 -11.31 22.83
N LYS A 37 -10.85 -12.62 22.70
CA LYS A 37 -9.87 -13.61 23.17
C LYS A 37 -8.71 -13.63 22.19
N LYS A 38 -7.47 -13.55 22.69
CA LYS A 38 -6.29 -13.55 21.83
C LYS A 38 -6.11 -14.90 21.10
N PRO A 39 -5.63 -14.89 19.85
CA PRO A 39 -5.29 -13.72 19.03
C PRO A 39 -6.54 -13.01 18.49
N CYS A 40 -6.50 -11.68 18.50
CA CYS A 40 -7.63 -10.87 18.07
C CYS A 40 -7.70 -10.75 16.54
N PRO A 41 -8.91 -10.73 15.96
CA PRO A 41 -9.12 -10.51 14.53
C PRO A 41 -8.35 -9.29 14.01
N THR A 42 -7.60 -9.51 12.95
CA THR A 42 -6.63 -8.55 12.41
C THR A 42 -6.61 -8.64 10.89
N ILE A 43 -6.61 -7.49 10.23
CA ILE A 43 -6.30 -7.37 8.80
C ILE A 43 -4.87 -6.88 8.63
N SER A 44 -4.15 -7.48 7.68
CA SER A 44 -2.80 -7.11 7.30
C SER A 44 -2.71 -6.97 5.78
N LEU A 45 -2.23 -5.82 5.30
CA LEU A 45 -1.94 -5.56 3.91
C LEU A 45 -0.44 -5.36 3.73
N LYS A 46 0.19 -6.22 2.94
CA LYS A 46 1.59 -6.07 2.50
C LYS A 46 1.60 -5.58 1.06
N ILE A 47 1.92 -4.31 0.85
CA ILE A 47 1.80 -3.64 -0.45
C ILE A 47 3.17 -3.35 -1.03
N PRO A 48 3.48 -3.78 -2.27
CA PRO A 48 4.65 -3.29 -2.99
C PRO A 48 4.40 -1.87 -3.50
N ILE A 49 5.20 -0.91 -3.05
CA ILE A 49 5.15 0.49 -3.47
C ILE A 49 6.23 0.73 -4.51
N ALA A 50 5.82 1.13 -5.70
CA ALA A 50 6.73 1.50 -6.78
C ALA A 50 7.42 2.86 -6.49
N LYS A 51 8.72 2.97 -6.82
CA LYS A 51 9.59 4.14 -6.60
C LYS A 51 10.42 4.49 -7.85
N GLU A 52 11.28 5.51 -7.74
CA GLU A 52 12.31 5.99 -8.70
C GLU A 52 11.82 6.57 -10.04
N LEU A 53 10.65 6.18 -10.54
CA LEU A 53 10.06 6.71 -11.78
C LEU A 53 8.72 7.40 -11.50
N PRO A 54 8.67 8.70 -11.17
CA PRO A 54 7.49 9.33 -10.56
C PRO A 54 6.17 9.10 -11.30
N ILE A 55 6.15 9.24 -12.63
CA ILE A 55 4.91 9.08 -13.44
C ILE A 55 4.48 7.60 -13.50
N VAL A 56 5.43 6.69 -13.71
CA VAL A 56 5.16 5.25 -13.80
C VAL A 56 4.77 4.69 -12.44
N ALA A 57 5.54 5.04 -11.41
CA ALA A 57 5.31 4.68 -10.02
C ALA A 57 3.94 5.18 -9.53
N ASP A 58 3.57 6.43 -9.82
CA ASP A 58 2.26 6.98 -9.47
C ASP A 58 1.12 6.21 -10.15
N SER A 59 1.24 5.91 -11.45
CA SER A 59 0.25 5.12 -12.18
C SER A 59 0.06 3.72 -11.59
N ILE A 60 1.16 3.03 -11.28
CA ILE A 60 1.15 1.70 -10.64
C ILE A 60 0.51 1.78 -9.26
N ASN A 61 0.98 2.69 -8.40
CA ASN A 61 0.49 2.85 -7.04
C ASN A 61 -1.01 3.19 -7.02
N LYS A 62 -1.49 4.07 -7.93
CA LYS A 62 -2.91 4.38 -8.10
C LYS A 62 -3.72 3.17 -8.56
N LYS A 63 -3.19 2.36 -9.49
CA LYS A 63 -3.87 1.16 -9.97
C LYS A 63 -4.00 0.12 -8.86
N VAL A 64 -2.93 -0.14 -8.10
CA VAL A 64 -2.93 -1.05 -6.95
C VAL A 64 -3.96 -0.60 -5.91
N PHE A 65 -3.92 0.68 -5.52
CA PHE A 65 -4.90 1.23 -4.58
C PHE A 65 -6.35 1.09 -5.08
N SER A 66 -6.61 1.42 -6.35
CA SER A 66 -7.94 1.32 -6.94
C SER A 66 -8.50 -0.11 -6.92
N VAL A 67 -7.65 -1.12 -7.15
CA VAL A 67 -8.04 -2.53 -7.08
C VAL A 67 -8.37 -2.92 -5.63
N LEU A 68 -7.50 -2.60 -4.67
CA LEU A 68 -7.73 -2.94 -3.27
C LEU A 68 -8.97 -2.25 -2.70
N ASN A 69 -9.21 -0.98 -3.06
CA ASN A 69 -10.41 -0.26 -2.64
C ASN A 69 -11.71 -0.91 -3.14
N LYS A 70 -11.66 -1.66 -4.25
CA LYS A 70 -12.81 -2.45 -4.74
C LYS A 70 -12.95 -3.79 -4.03
N ILE A 71 -11.85 -4.41 -3.62
CA ILE A 71 -11.85 -5.73 -2.96
C ILE A 71 -12.32 -5.63 -1.49
N ILE A 72 -11.87 -4.61 -0.77
CA ILE A 72 -12.13 -4.42 0.68
C ILE A 72 -13.58 -4.02 0.99
N TYR A 73 -14.44 -3.95 -0.03
CA TYR A 73 -15.80 -3.50 0.06
C TYR A 73 -16.75 -4.56 0.66
N PHE A 74 -17.32 -4.25 1.83
CA PHE A 74 -18.44 -4.98 2.45
C PHE A 74 -19.66 -4.05 2.60
N GLY A 75 -20.77 -4.30 1.89
CA GLY A 75 -22.05 -3.59 2.11
C GLY A 75 -22.53 -2.69 0.95
N LYS A 76 -23.07 -1.49 1.27
CA LYS A 76 -23.63 -0.51 0.30
C LYS A 76 -22.79 0.79 0.24
N LYS A 77 -22.25 1.08 -0.97
CA LYS A 77 -21.71 2.33 -1.58
C LYS A 77 -20.98 3.37 -0.71
N PRO A 78 -19.90 3.94 -1.29
CA PRO A 78 -18.53 3.47 -1.24
C PRO A 78 -17.81 3.95 0.03
N TYR A 79 -16.85 3.17 0.52
CA TYR A 79 -15.94 3.67 1.54
C TYR A 79 -14.96 4.67 0.94
N THR A 80 -14.82 5.84 1.59
CA THR A 80 -13.99 6.96 1.15
C THR A 80 -12.54 6.80 1.61
N ALA A 81 -12.01 5.58 1.67
CA ALA A 81 -10.62 5.39 1.99
C ALA A 81 -9.76 6.09 0.93
N SER A 82 -8.80 6.89 1.37
CA SER A 82 -7.87 7.62 0.50
C SER A 82 -6.45 7.04 0.54
N ASN A 83 -6.20 6.05 1.40
CA ASN A 83 -4.91 5.41 1.59
C ASN A 83 -5.07 4.00 2.17
N TYR A 84 -3.97 3.21 2.18
CA TYR A 84 -3.98 1.82 2.61
C TYR A 84 -4.35 1.62 4.09
N LYS A 85 -3.97 2.56 4.98
CA LYS A 85 -4.40 2.53 6.39
C LYS A 85 -5.92 2.75 6.51
N GLY A 86 -6.47 3.68 5.73
CA GLY A 86 -7.91 3.90 5.65
C GLY A 86 -8.65 2.64 5.18
N LEU A 87 -8.08 1.89 4.23
CA LEU A 87 -8.64 0.61 3.79
C LEU A 87 -8.71 -0.42 4.92
N THR A 88 -7.64 -0.60 5.70
CA THR A 88 -7.64 -1.55 6.81
C THR A 88 -8.58 -1.11 7.94
N THR A 89 -8.67 0.19 8.22
CA THR A 89 -9.62 0.75 9.19
C THR A 89 -11.08 0.55 8.78
N VAL A 90 -11.38 0.78 7.50
CA VAL A 90 -12.73 0.53 6.95
C VAL A 90 -13.12 -0.94 7.06
N PHE A 91 -12.19 -1.82 6.70
CA PHE A 91 -12.42 -3.27 6.78
C PHE A 91 -12.70 -3.70 8.22
N ILE A 92 -11.85 -3.30 9.16
CA ILE A 92 -12.03 -3.69 10.56
C ILE A 92 -13.33 -3.11 11.13
N GLY A 93 -13.69 -1.87 10.79
CA GLY A 93 -14.96 -1.28 11.23
C GLY A 93 -16.18 -2.03 10.68
N SER A 94 -16.06 -2.59 9.47
CA SER A 94 -17.11 -3.45 8.88
C SER A 94 -17.23 -4.78 9.63
N TYR A 95 -16.10 -5.40 9.98
CA TYR A 95 -16.05 -6.57 10.85
C TYR A 95 -16.67 -6.30 12.23
N GLU A 96 -16.29 -5.19 12.87
CA GLU A 96 -16.81 -4.83 14.20
C GLU A 96 -18.31 -4.58 14.18
N LYS A 97 -18.80 -3.91 13.13
CA LYS A 97 -20.23 -3.74 12.93
C LYS A 97 -20.94 -5.08 12.80
N LEU A 98 -20.42 -5.99 11.99
CA LEU A 98 -20.99 -7.33 11.82
C LEU A 98 -21.05 -8.10 13.15
N GLN A 99 -19.98 -8.06 13.93
CA GLN A 99 -19.94 -8.70 15.25
C GLN A 99 -20.94 -8.08 16.24
N ASN A 100 -21.14 -6.77 16.20
CA ASN A 100 -22.12 -6.10 17.05
C ASN A 100 -23.57 -6.40 16.63
N ASP A 101 -23.83 -6.46 15.32
CA ASP A 101 -25.14 -6.79 14.76
C ASP A 101 -25.50 -8.27 15.01
N PHE A 102 -24.50 -9.15 15.06
CA PHE A 102 -24.65 -10.60 15.25
C PHE A 102 -23.66 -11.13 16.32
N PRO A 103 -23.88 -10.84 17.61
CA PRO A 103 -22.90 -11.10 18.68
C PRO A 103 -22.66 -12.59 18.96
N ASN A 104 -23.61 -13.45 18.59
CA ASN A 104 -23.50 -14.89 18.78
C ASN A 104 -22.93 -15.61 17.55
N ASP A 105 -22.77 -14.91 16.43
CA ASP A 105 -22.19 -15.47 15.23
C ASP A 105 -20.66 -15.37 15.31
N THR A 106 -20.01 -16.38 14.75
CA THR A 106 -18.56 -16.43 14.64
C THR A 106 -18.15 -16.12 13.21
N PHE A 107 -17.39 -15.04 13.04
CA PHE A 107 -16.85 -14.62 11.75
C PHE A 107 -15.31 -14.66 11.81
N GLY A 108 -14.69 -15.50 10.98
CA GLY A 108 -13.23 -15.68 10.94
C GLY A 108 -12.80 -16.98 11.60
#